data_AF-A0A0R3SWR4-F1
#
_entry.id   AF-A0A0R3SWR4-F1
#
_cell.length_a   1.000
_cell.length_b   1.000
_cell.length_c   1.000
_cell.angle_alpha   90.00
_cell.angle_beta   90.00
_cell.angle_gamma   90.00
#
_symmetry.space_group_name_H-M   'P 1'
#
loop_
_entity.id
_entity.type
_entity.pdbx_description
1 polymer ?
#
loop_
_entity_poly.entity_id
_entity_poly.type
_entity_poly.pdbx_seq_one_letter_code
_entity_poly.pdbx_strand_id
1 'polypeptide(L)'
;MGCAKSSQGKMGNGPLKPTLCNARTPKRVSKRVSLSGDKPKRPPNAYILFVQDNASLWEGDIASFSRKVAAKWKNLDPKQKAIYVNKAHSLMSHYRGSCPNSKCSNYLTFICQSYKCLRERHPEWTSHQIMDVIKREYKRQRSSSN
;
A
#
# COMPACT_ATOMS: atom_id res chain seq x y z
N MET A 1 -18.97 -14.48 27.01
CA MET A 1 -17.96 -14.62 28.09
C MET A 1 -16.59 -14.37 27.50
N GLY A 2 -15.91 -13.33 27.98
CA GLY A 2 -14.66 -12.83 27.41
C GLY A 2 -13.45 -13.57 27.96
N CYS A 3 -12.54 -13.96 27.07
CA CYS A 3 -11.25 -14.49 27.48
C CYS A 3 -10.23 -13.36 27.62
N ALA A 4 -9.55 -13.42 28.76
CA ALA A 4 -8.75 -12.38 29.37
C ALA A 4 -7.51 -11.98 28.56
N LYS A 5 -7.18 -10.69 28.64
CA LYS A 5 -5.88 -10.12 28.28
C LYS A 5 -4.86 -10.56 29.34
N SER A 6 -3.87 -11.36 28.97
CA SER A 6 -2.70 -11.56 29.81
C SER A 6 -1.65 -10.51 29.49
N SER A 7 -1.38 -9.68 30.49
CA SER A 7 -0.26 -8.77 30.60
C SER A 7 0.99 -9.58 30.97
N GLN A 8 2.09 -9.38 30.24
CA GLN A 8 3.43 -9.46 30.79
C GLN A 8 4.40 -8.71 29.87
N GLY A 9 4.79 -7.51 30.30
CA GLY A 9 6.00 -6.86 29.83
C GLY A 9 7.21 -7.37 30.61
N LYS A 10 8.35 -7.50 29.96
CA LYS A 10 9.66 -7.15 30.53
C LYS A 10 10.62 -6.76 29.40
N MET A 11 11.15 -5.55 29.55
CA MET A 11 12.22 -4.99 28.74
C MET A 11 13.54 -5.71 29.03
N GLY A 12 14.31 -5.95 27.97
CA GLY A 12 15.73 -6.31 28.05
C GLY A 12 16.47 -5.52 26.98
N ASN A 13 17.08 -4.40 27.39
CA ASN A 13 17.95 -3.57 26.58
C ASN A 13 19.22 -4.36 26.21
N GLY A 14 19.41 -4.60 24.91
CA GLY A 14 20.62 -5.14 24.30
C GLY A 14 20.92 -4.35 23.01
N PRO A 15 22.19 -4.15 22.66
CA PRO A 15 22.67 -2.90 22.09
C PRO A 15 22.12 -2.61 20.69
N LEU A 16 21.62 -1.38 20.53
CA LEU A 16 21.46 -0.70 19.25
C LEU A 16 22.78 -0.80 18.47
N LYS A 17 22.84 -1.74 17.52
CA LYS A 17 23.94 -1.87 16.58
C LYS A 17 23.64 -1.08 15.31
N PRO A 18 24.68 -0.53 14.68
CA PRO A 18 24.79 0.90 14.45
C PRO A 18 23.98 1.37 13.26
N THR A 19 23.59 2.65 13.32
CA THR A 19 23.37 3.51 12.17
C THR A 19 24.57 3.43 11.21
N LEU A 20 24.57 2.43 10.33
CA LEU A 20 25.33 2.48 9.10
C LEU A 20 24.56 3.40 8.16
N CYS A 21 25.02 4.65 8.20
CA CYS A 21 25.16 5.59 7.11
C CYS A 21 23.99 5.76 6.14
N ASN A 22 23.65 7.04 5.95
CA ASN A 22 23.13 7.60 4.71
C ASN A 22 23.96 7.12 3.50
N ALA A 23 23.78 5.88 3.07
CA ALA A 23 23.97 5.53 1.69
C ALA A 23 22.87 6.29 0.97
N ARG A 24 23.24 7.22 0.08
CA ARG A 24 22.33 7.70 -0.96
C ARG A 24 21.89 6.45 -1.71
N THR A 25 20.78 5.85 -1.29
CA THR A 25 20.12 4.82 -2.08
C THR A 25 20.00 5.44 -3.46
N PRO A 26 20.51 4.81 -4.53
CA PRO A 26 20.33 5.38 -5.86
C PRO A 26 18.84 5.68 -5.97
N LYS A 27 18.48 6.95 -6.21
CA LYS A 27 17.09 7.36 -6.38
C LYS A 27 16.55 6.34 -7.36
N ARG A 28 15.65 5.47 -6.89
CA ARG A 28 15.06 4.42 -7.71
C ARG A 28 14.48 5.16 -8.90
N VAL A 29 15.18 5.11 -10.03
CA VAL A 29 14.68 5.64 -11.28
C VAL A 29 13.51 4.73 -11.54
N SER A 30 12.33 5.22 -11.15
CA SER A 30 11.09 4.67 -11.62
C SER A 30 11.19 4.80 -13.13
N LYS A 31 11.59 3.71 -13.79
CA LYS A 31 11.30 3.53 -15.19
C LYS A 31 9.77 3.58 -15.20
N ARG A 32 9.23 4.79 -15.40
CA ARG A 32 7.87 4.99 -15.91
C ARG A 32 7.93 4.44 -17.32
N VAL A 33 8.01 3.11 -17.41
CA VAL A 33 7.52 2.40 -18.57
C VAL A 33 6.09 2.88 -18.64
N SER A 34 5.79 3.70 -19.64
CA SER A 34 4.44 3.98 -20.09
C SER A 34 3.85 2.63 -20.50
N LEU A 35 3.39 1.90 -19.49
CA LEU A 35 2.55 0.73 -19.67
C LEU A 35 1.28 1.29 -20.31
N SER A 36 1.20 1.10 -21.62
CA SER A 36 0.04 1.04 -22.50
C SER A 36 -1.25 1.64 -21.92
N GLY A 37 -1.83 2.61 -22.63
CA GLY A 37 -3.01 3.41 -22.26
C GLY A 37 -4.30 2.63 -21.93
N ASP A 38 -4.26 1.31 -21.92
CA ASP A 38 -5.39 0.41 -21.64
C ASP A 38 -5.64 0.17 -20.14
N LYS A 39 -4.70 0.59 -19.26
CA LYS A 39 -4.86 0.43 -17.81
C LYS A 39 -5.58 1.66 -17.23
N PRO A 40 -6.74 1.49 -16.55
CA PRO A 40 -7.42 2.63 -15.95
C PRO A 40 -6.49 3.28 -14.90
N LYS A 41 -6.45 4.61 -14.88
CA LYS A 41 -5.63 5.39 -13.94
C LYS A 41 -6.25 5.36 -12.55
N ARG A 42 -5.42 5.29 -11.51
CA ARG A 42 -5.90 5.37 -10.12
C ARG A 42 -6.66 6.68 -9.89
N PRO A 43 -7.86 6.64 -9.28
CA PRO A 43 -8.65 7.83 -9.03
C PRO A 43 -7.97 8.73 -7.97
N PRO A 44 -8.31 10.03 -7.94
CA PRO A 44 -7.79 10.97 -6.95
C PRO A 44 -8.22 10.59 -5.54
N ASN A 45 -7.36 10.88 -4.55
CA ASN A 45 -7.70 10.74 -3.14
C ASN A 45 -8.47 11.97 -2.63
N ALA A 46 -8.95 11.93 -1.38
CA ALA A 46 -9.73 13.00 -0.78
C ALA A 46 -9.05 14.38 -0.81
N TYR A 47 -7.75 14.42 -0.55
CA TYR A 47 -6.98 15.66 -0.59
C TYR A 47 -6.85 16.20 -2.03
N ILE A 48 -6.61 15.33 -3.02
CA ILE A 48 -6.51 15.73 -4.42
C ILE A 48 -7.86 16.26 -4.93
N LEU A 49 -8.98 15.65 -4.54
CA LEU A 49 -10.31 16.19 -4.84
C LEU A 49 -10.49 17.59 -4.24
N PHE A 50 -10.06 17.80 -2.99
CA PHE A 50 -10.09 19.12 -2.36
C PHE A 50 -9.21 20.13 -3.08
N VAL A 51 -8.00 19.75 -3.50
CA VAL A 51 -7.09 20.62 -4.28
C VAL A 51 -7.72 20.99 -5.62
N GLN A 52 -8.40 20.05 -6.28
CA GLN A 52 -9.11 20.29 -7.55
C GLN A 52 -10.25 21.29 -7.37
N ASP A 53 -11.05 21.15 -6.32
CA ASP A 53 -12.12 22.12 -5.99
C ASP A 53 -11.56 23.51 -5.65
N ASN A 54 -10.34 23.57 -5.12
CA ASN A 54 -9.66 24.81 -4.75
C ASN A 54 -8.72 25.32 -5.86
N ALA A 55 -8.80 24.77 -7.08
CA ALA A 55 -7.91 25.15 -8.18
C ALA A 55 -8.06 26.63 -8.57
N SER A 56 -9.22 27.24 -8.31
CA SER A 56 -9.44 28.68 -8.52
C SER A 56 -8.58 29.57 -7.63
N LEU A 57 -8.05 29.06 -6.51
CA LEU A 57 -7.12 29.79 -5.64
C LEU A 57 -5.67 29.75 -6.15
N TRP A 58 -5.45 29.12 -7.31
CA TRP A 58 -4.13 29.02 -7.91
C TRP A 58 -3.73 30.35 -8.54
N GLU A 59 -2.99 31.14 -7.77
CA GLU A 59 -2.37 32.37 -8.24
C GLU A 59 -0.85 32.25 -8.09
N GLY A 60 -0.14 32.45 -9.20
CA GLY A 60 1.32 32.47 -9.26
C GLY A 60 1.99 31.10 -9.03
N ASP A 61 2.96 31.08 -8.11
CA ASP A 61 3.82 29.93 -7.88
C ASP A 61 3.08 28.74 -7.25
N ILE A 62 3.24 27.56 -7.85
CA ILE A 62 2.66 26.28 -7.43
C ILE A 62 3.11 25.93 -6.00
N ALA A 63 4.34 26.28 -5.59
CA ALA A 63 4.80 26.00 -4.23
C ALA A 63 4.11 26.89 -3.18
N SER A 64 3.68 28.10 -3.55
CA SER A 64 2.85 28.96 -2.68
C SER A 64 1.41 28.43 -2.57
N PHE A 65 0.81 28.04 -3.70
CA PHE A 65 -0.54 27.47 -3.76
C PHE A 65 -0.66 26.18 -2.93
N SER A 66 0.27 25.24 -3.15
CA SER A 66 0.28 23.96 -2.43
C SER A 66 0.39 24.14 -0.92
N ARG A 67 1.19 25.11 -0.44
CA ARG A 67 1.27 25.44 0.99
C ARG A 67 -0.05 25.98 1.53
N LYS A 68 -0.70 26.91 0.81
CA LYS A 68 -2.00 27.47 1.20
C LYS A 68 -3.09 26.40 1.28
N VAL A 69 -3.20 25.54 0.26
CA VAL A 69 -4.21 24.47 0.21
C VAL A 69 -3.93 23.40 1.27
N ALA A 70 -2.66 23.06 1.51
CA ALA A 70 -2.28 22.14 2.58
C ALA A 70 -2.66 22.67 3.97
N ALA A 71 -2.47 23.97 4.22
CA ALA A 71 -2.90 24.61 5.46
C ALA A 71 -4.42 24.59 5.61
N LYS A 72 -5.17 24.93 4.55
CA LYS A 72 -6.64 24.85 4.55
C LYS A 72 -7.14 23.43 4.83
N TRP A 73 -6.53 22.41 4.24
CA TRP A 73 -6.93 21.01 4.47
C TRP A 73 -6.68 20.53 5.90
N LYS A 74 -5.63 21.03 6.56
CA LYS A 74 -5.35 20.73 7.98
C LYS A 74 -6.36 21.38 8.92
N ASN A 75 -6.80 22.59 8.60
CA ASN A 75 -7.75 23.37 9.40
C ASN A 75 -9.23 23.10 9.02
N LEU A 76 -9.48 22.26 8.03
CA LEU A 76 -10.83 21.94 7.57
C LEU A 76 -11.59 21.13 8.63
N ASP A 77 -12.86 21.47 8.83
CA ASP A 77 -13.74 20.74 9.75
C ASP A 77 -13.84 19.25 9.37
N PRO A 78 -13.85 18.33 10.35
CA PRO A 78 -13.94 16.89 10.09
C PRO A 78 -15.17 16.49 9.27
N LYS A 79 -16.31 17.18 9.39
CA LYS A 79 -17.52 16.87 8.59
C LYS A 79 -17.29 17.21 7.12
N GLN A 80 -16.70 18.36 6.84
CA GLN A 80 -16.36 18.76 5.47
C GLN A 80 -15.30 17.82 4.87
N LYS A 81 -14.31 17.44 5.67
CA LYS A 81 -13.29 16.47 5.27
C LYS A 81 -13.88 15.09 4.96
N ALA A 82 -14.87 14.64 5.73
CA ALA A 82 -15.55 13.37 5.51
C ALA A 82 -16.27 13.31 4.15
N ILE A 83 -16.83 14.42 3.66
CA ILE A 83 -17.44 14.49 2.32
C ILE A 83 -16.43 14.10 1.24
N TYR A 84 -15.22 14.66 1.31
CA TYR A 84 -14.13 14.34 0.37
C TYR A 84 -13.62 12.90 0.51
N VAL A 85 -13.54 12.38 1.73
CA VAL A 85 -13.18 10.98 1.99
C VAL A 85 -14.21 10.04 1.39
N ASN A 86 -15.50 10.31 1.57
CA ASN A 86 -16.58 9.50 1.02
C ASN A 86 -16.58 9.53 -0.52
N LYS A 87 -16.40 10.70 -1.13
CA LYS A 87 -16.23 10.84 -2.58
C LYS A 87 -15.04 10.01 -3.09
N ALA A 88 -13.88 10.13 -2.43
CA ALA A 88 -12.69 9.36 -2.80
C ALA A 88 -12.87 7.85 -2.63
N HIS A 89 -13.56 7.41 -1.58
CA HIS A 89 -13.89 6.00 -1.36
C HIS A 89 -14.82 5.45 -2.44
N SER A 90 -15.83 6.21 -2.84
CA SER A 90 -16.74 5.84 -3.93
C SER A 90 -15.98 5.67 -5.26
N LEU A 91 -15.16 6.66 -5.63
CA LEU A 91 -14.33 6.60 -6.84
C LEU A 91 -13.34 5.43 -6.81
N MET A 92 -12.70 5.18 -5.67
CA MET A 92 -11.79 4.04 -5.50
C MET A 92 -12.50 2.69 -5.60
N SER A 93 -13.72 2.59 -5.07
CA SER A 93 -14.51 1.36 -5.12
C SER A 93 -14.90 1.01 -6.56
N HIS A 94 -15.36 2.01 -7.32
CA HIS A 94 -15.64 1.86 -8.76
C HIS A 94 -14.37 1.45 -9.53
N TYR A 95 -13.23 2.10 -9.26
CA TYR A 95 -11.95 1.77 -9.87
C TYR A 95 -11.49 0.33 -9.58
N ARG A 96 -11.64 -0.14 -8.34
CA ARG A 96 -11.26 -1.51 -7.95
C ARG A 96 -12.08 -2.55 -8.71
N GLY A 97 -13.37 -2.31 -8.92
CA GLY A 97 -14.23 -3.20 -9.71
C GLY A 97 -13.92 -3.17 -11.21
N SER A 98 -13.58 -2.00 -11.74
CA SER A 98 -13.29 -1.79 -13.18
C SER A 98 -11.87 -2.24 -13.59
N CYS A 99 -10.94 -2.44 -12.66
CA CYS A 99 -9.59 -2.89 -12.98
C CYS A 99 -9.55 -4.35 -13.50
N PRO A 100 -9.14 -4.59 -14.75
CA PRO A 100 -9.09 -5.93 -15.36
C PRO A 100 -8.04 -6.87 -14.72
N ASN A 101 -7.19 -6.37 -13.82
CA ASN A 101 -6.23 -7.17 -13.04
C ASN A 101 -6.88 -7.95 -11.86
N SER A 102 -8.22 -8.07 -11.81
CA SER A 102 -8.91 -8.86 -10.78
C SER A 102 -8.59 -10.36 -10.85
N LYS A 103 -8.15 -10.86 -12.01
CA LYS A 103 -7.61 -12.22 -12.15
C LYS A 103 -6.10 -12.17 -11.94
N CYS A 104 -5.66 -12.35 -10.70
CA CYS A 104 -4.26 -12.57 -10.38
C CYS A 104 -3.75 -13.79 -11.17
N SER A 105 -2.51 -13.72 -11.69
CA SER A 105 -1.83 -14.86 -12.33
C SER A 105 -1.97 -16.12 -11.48
N ASN A 106 -2.07 -17.30 -12.10
CA ASN A 106 -2.18 -18.58 -11.38
C ASN A 106 -1.12 -18.68 -10.25
N TYR A 107 0.11 -18.25 -10.52
CA TYR A 107 1.18 -18.16 -9.53
C TYR A 107 0.87 -17.24 -8.34
N LEU A 108 0.28 -16.08 -8.58
CA LEU A 108 -0.08 -15.12 -7.53
C LEU A 108 -1.24 -15.64 -6.69
N THR A 109 -2.22 -16.30 -7.31
CA THR A 109 -3.30 -16.99 -6.58
C THR A 109 -2.74 -18.09 -5.69
N PHE A 110 -1.82 -18.89 -6.23
CA PHE A 110 -1.10 -19.93 -5.49
C PHE A 110 -0.32 -19.35 -4.30
N ILE A 111 0.42 -18.25 -4.50
CA ILE A 111 1.12 -17.55 -3.41
C ILE A 111 0.14 -17.10 -2.34
N CYS A 112 -0.96 -16.43 -2.69
CA CYS A 112 -1.91 -15.92 -1.71
C CYS A 112 -2.53 -17.04 -0.85
N GLN A 113 -2.88 -18.17 -1.45
CA GLN A 113 -3.44 -19.31 -0.75
C GLN A 113 -2.41 -20.00 0.16
N SER A 114 -1.23 -20.30 -0.38
CA SER A 114 -0.15 -20.97 0.36
C SER A 114 0.43 -20.10 1.47
N TYR A 115 0.56 -18.78 1.25
CA TYR A 115 1.06 -17.84 2.25
C TYR A 115 0.15 -17.77 3.49
N LYS A 116 -1.17 -17.75 3.32
CA LYS A 116 -2.13 -17.74 4.45
C LYS A 116 -1.95 -18.98 5.33
N CYS A 117 -1.95 -20.16 4.72
CA CYS A 117 -1.78 -21.43 5.42
C CYS A 117 -0.42 -21.55 6.11
N LEU A 118 0.67 -21.19 5.43
CA LEU A 118 2.02 -21.25 6.00
C LEU A 118 2.23 -20.23 7.11
N ARG A 119 1.58 -19.06 7.05
CA ARG A 119 1.67 -18.06 8.11
C ARG A 119 0.93 -18.47 9.38
N GLU A 120 -0.17 -19.19 9.25
CA GLU A 120 -0.90 -19.77 10.39
C GLU A 120 -0.12 -20.93 11.03
N ARG A 121 0.50 -21.78 10.22
CA ARG A 121 1.27 -22.94 10.70
C ARG A 121 2.64 -22.59 11.26
N HIS A 122 3.25 -21.52 10.74
CA HIS A 122 4.58 -21.08 11.13
C HIS A 122 4.59 -19.57 11.44
N PRO A 123 4.08 -19.15 12.61
CA PRO A 123 4.08 -17.75 13.02
C PRO A 123 5.50 -17.19 13.21
N GLU A 124 6.44 -18.06 13.59
CA GLU A 124 7.87 -17.73 13.79
C GLU A 124 8.64 -17.59 12.48
N TRP A 125 8.09 -18.06 11.35
CA TRP A 125 8.80 -17.96 10.08
C TRP A 125 8.75 -16.54 9.53
N THR A 126 9.91 -16.09 9.07
CA THR A 126 10.01 -14.85 8.32
C THR A 126 9.26 -14.98 7.00
N SER A 127 8.75 -13.87 6.49
CA SER A 127 8.09 -13.86 5.18
C SER A 127 9.00 -14.37 4.07
N HIS A 128 10.33 -14.22 4.18
CA HIS A 128 11.29 -14.73 3.20
C HIS A 128 11.31 -16.25 3.16
N GLN A 129 11.37 -16.89 4.34
CA GLN A 129 11.36 -18.35 4.46
C GLN A 129 10.06 -18.95 3.91
N ILE A 130 8.90 -18.34 4.22
CA ILE A 130 7.60 -18.74 3.68
C ILE A 130 7.62 -18.63 2.14
N MET A 131 8.08 -17.50 1.60
CA MET A 131 8.13 -17.28 0.16
C MET A 131 9.08 -18.25 -0.56
N ASP A 132 10.19 -18.64 0.04
CA ASP A 132 11.13 -19.60 -0.56
C ASP A 132 10.58 -21.02 -0.58
N VAL A 133 9.77 -21.40 0.41
CA VAL A 133 9.00 -22.65 0.37
C VAL A 133 7.97 -22.60 -0.76
N ILE A 134 7.20 -21.51 -0.86
CA ILE A 134 6.17 -21.34 -1.90
C ILE A 134 6.78 -21.40 -3.31
N LYS A 135 7.91 -20.74 -3.55
CA LYS A 135 8.61 -20.78 -4.85
C LYS A 135 9.06 -22.20 -5.22
N ARG A 136 9.65 -22.93 -4.26
CA ARG A 136 10.10 -24.31 -4.47
C ARG A 136 8.93 -25.22 -4.81
N GLU A 137 7.84 -25.08 -4.07
CA GLU A 137 6.63 -25.88 -4.27
C GLU A 137 5.96 -25.60 -5.62
N TYR A 138 5.85 -24.33 -6.01
CA TYR A 138 5.30 -23.98 -7.33
C TYR A 138 6.14 -24.55 -8.49
N LYS A 139 7.48 -24.52 -8.37
CA LYS A 139 8.38 -25.11 -9.37
C LYS A 139 8.18 -26.63 -9.48
N ARG A 140 8.00 -27.32 -8.36
CA ARG A 140 7.75 -28.77 -8.28
C ARG A 140 6.40 -29.17 -8.89
N GLN A 141 5.36 -28.39 -8.63
CA GLN A 141 4.03 -28.63 -9.21
C GLN A 141 4.05 -28.47 -10.73
N ARG A 142 4.77 -27.46 -11.25
CA ARG A 142 4.91 -27.26 -12.70
C ARG A 142 5.76 -28.33 -13.38
N SER A 143 6.77 -28.91 -12.72
CA SER A 143 7.57 -29.99 -13.28
C SER A 143 6.86 -31.35 -13.28
N SER A 144 5.81 -31.53 -12.47
CA SER A 144 5.03 -32.77 -12.39
C SER A 144 3.82 -32.79 -13.32
N SER A 145 3.53 -31.68 -13.99
CA SER A 145 2.37 -31.51 -14.89
C SER A 145 2.76 -31.50 -16.38
N ASN A 146 4.01 -31.82 -16.69
CA ASN A 146 4.58 -32.02 -18.02
C ASN A 146 4.98 -33.50 -18.15
#